data_AF-A0A940UG14-F1
#
_entry.id   AF-A0A940UG14-F1
#
_cell.length_a   1.000
_cell.length_b   1.000
_cell.length_c   1.000
_cell.angle_alpha   90.00
_cell.angle_beta   90.00
_cell.angle_gamma   90.00
#
_symmetry.space_group_name_H-M   'P 1'
#
loop_
_entity.id
_entity.type
_entity.pdbx_description
1 polymer ?
#
loop_
_entity_poly.entity_id
_entity_poly.type
_entity_poly.pdbx_seq_one_letter_code
_entity_poly.pdbx_strand_id
1 'polypeptide(L)'
;MSKHVFGPVPSRRLGFSLGVDPIPRKYCNYDCVYCQIGRTSHREMERRRFFDPDEIVAEVLEAVRGTKRIDVITFSGSGEPTLNQDLGLMIRQVKSKTDKTVAVITNGSLLSRPDVRADVSPADILLPSLDAVSEQAFELINRPHPSVTPQDMIAGLKSVSQEFKGKIWLEIMFVKGMNDSPEEQALLRAVLGQLSVDRVQLNTVTRPPSEAVQGLGASELARIGASLGERCEVICGFDKRAEALGAEEWVECVLAILDRRSLTVDDVVRLTGITWEEAKERLKRLEADEVIQSVRQIDDLFYVRKDPTQ
;
A
#
# COMPACT_ATOMS: atom_id res chain seq x y z
N MET A 1 9.20 -19.07 -9.27
CA MET A 1 8.41 -17.85 -9.04
C MET A 1 8.22 -17.67 -7.54
N SER A 2 8.55 -16.49 -7.04
CA SER A 2 8.30 -16.12 -5.64
C SER A 2 6.80 -15.99 -5.41
N LYS A 3 6.27 -16.62 -4.36
CA LYS A 3 4.84 -16.63 -4.05
C LYS A 3 4.43 -15.39 -3.25
N HIS A 4 5.34 -14.91 -2.41
CA HIS A 4 5.08 -13.91 -1.39
C HIS A 4 5.78 -12.57 -1.68
N VAL A 5 6.70 -12.54 -2.64
CA VAL A 5 7.50 -11.35 -2.95
C VAL A 5 7.20 -10.85 -4.36
N PHE A 6 7.09 -9.53 -4.52
CA PHE A 6 6.87 -8.89 -5.82
C PHE A 6 7.64 -7.57 -5.96
N GLY A 7 7.96 -7.18 -7.19
CA GLY A 7 8.73 -5.97 -7.49
C GLY A 7 10.23 -6.24 -7.66
N PRO A 8 11.10 -5.25 -7.39
CA PRO A 8 10.81 -3.99 -6.72
C PRO A 8 9.94 -3.04 -7.56
N VAL A 9 8.89 -2.51 -6.94
CA VAL A 9 7.96 -1.58 -7.59
C VAL A 9 8.44 -0.14 -7.45
N PRO A 10 8.26 0.72 -8.48
CA PRO A 10 8.42 2.16 -8.31
C PRO A 10 7.33 2.66 -7.34
N SER A 11 7.76 3.03 -6.13
CA SER A 11 6.91 3.60 -5.09
C SER A 11 7.03 5.11 -5.10
N ARG A 12 5.90 5.79 -5.09
CA ARG A 12 5.82 7.27 -4.99
C ARG A 12 6.46 7.82 -3.70
N ARG A 13 6.74 6.95 -2.73
CA ARG A 13 7.18 7.32 -1.37
C ARG A 13 8.48 6.65 -0.93
N LEU A 14 8.69 5.40 -1.35
CA LEU A 14 9.70 4.51 -0.77
C LEU A 14 10.81 4.14 -1.76
N GLY A 15 10.92 4.82 -2.91
CA GLY A 15 11.88 4.43 -3.93
C GLY A 15 11.48 3.14 -4.65
N PHE A 16 12.45 2.32 -5.01
CA PHE A 16 12.20 0.97 -5.50
C PHE A 16 11.92 0.02 -4.34
N SER A 17 10.64 -0.24 -4.10
CA SER A 17 10.17 -1.02 -2.95
C SER A 17 9.94 -2.48 -3.33
N LEU A 18 10.59 -3.42 -2.66
CA LEU A 18 10.24 -4.83 -2.72
C LEU A 18 8.99 -5.06 -1.88
N GLY A 19 7.89 -5.50 -2.48
CA GLY A 19 6.67 -5.83 -1.75
C GLY A 19 6.73 -7.25 -1.20
N VAL A 20 6.27 -7.42 0.05
CA VAL A 20 6.16 -8.72 0.73
C VAL A 20 4.72 -8.91 1.17
N ASP A 21 4.06 -9.98 0.72
CA ASP A 21 2.72 -10.41 1.12
C ASP A 21 2.81 -11.40 2.29
N PRO A 22 2.69 -10.94 3.55
CA PRO A 22 2.70 -11.86 4.69
C PRO A 22 1.37 -12.60 4.85
N ILE A 23 0.35 -12.32 4.02
CA ILE A 23 -1.02 -12.79 4.23
C ILE A 23 -1.72 -13.08 2.90
N PRO A 24 -2.70 -14.01 2.85
CA PRO A 24 -3.43 -14.31 1.63
C PRO A 24 -4.20 -13.11 1.09
N ARG A 25 -4.48 -13.16 -0.21
CA ARG A 25 -5.25 -12.13 -0.89
C ARG A 25 -6.63 -11.92 -0.24
N LYS A 26 -6.97 -10.64 -0.03
CA LYS A 26 -8.19 -10.13 0.60
C LYS A 26 -8.44 -10.56 2.05
N TYR A 27 -7.45 -11.12 2.74
CA TYR A 27 -7.54 -11.29 4.19
C TYR A 27 -7.24 -9.95 4.89
N CYS A 28 -8.30 -9.22 5.20
CA CYS A 28 -8.23 -7.86 5.75
C CYS A 28 -9.42 -7.65 6.67
N ASN A 29 -9.28 -6.80 7.69
CA ASN A 29 -10.39 -6.39 8.54
C ASN A 29 -11.17 -5.19 8.00
N TYR A 30 -10.76 -4.59 6.88
CA TYR A 30 -11.48 -3.52 6.18
C TYR A 30 -11.92 -3.98 4.78
N ASP A 31 -12.98 -3.35 4.26
CA ASP A 31 -13.42 -3.47 2.87
C ASP A 31 -13.40 -2.09 2.18
N CYS A 32 -12.22 -1.45 2.15
CA CYS A 32 -12.09 -0.09 1.65
C CYS A 32 -12.58 0.06 0.20
N VAL A 33 -13.41 1.07 -0.07
CA VAL A 33 -13.99 1.32 -1.40
C VAL A 33 -12.97 1.63 -2.49
N TYR A 34 -11.79 2.12 -2.10
CA TYR A 34 -10.68 2.45 -2.99
C TYR A 34 -9.69 1.29 -3.18
N CYS A 35 -9.93 0.12 -2.57
CA CYS A 35 -9.00 -1.01 -2.62
C CYS A 35 -8.83 -1.52 -4.06
N GLN A 36 -7.58 -1.66 -4.50
CA GLN A 36 -7.26 -2.21 -5.83
C GLN A 36 -7.27 -3.74 -5.87
N ILE A 37 -7.21 -4.38 -4.70
CA ILE A 37 -7.13 -5.85 -4.58
C ILE A 37 -8.53 -6.49 -4.77
N GLY A 38 -9.61 -5.73 -4.63
CA GLY A 38 -10.99 -6.24 -4.74
C GLY A 38 -11.80 -5.99 -3.48
N ARG A 39 -13.00 -6.56 -3.41
CA ARG A 39 -13.90 -6.52 -2.24
C ARG A 39 -13.68 -7.71 -1.32
N THR A 40 -13.98 -7.57 -0.03
CA THR A 40 -14.06 -8.67 0.94
C THR A 40 -15.38 -8.64 1.68
N SER A 41 -16.04 -9.79 1.76
CA SER A 41 -17.18 -10.02 2.65
C SER A 41 -16.77 -10.62 4.00
N HIS A 42 -15.50 -11.01 4.14
CA HIS A 42 -14.95 -11.67 5.33
C HIS A 42 -13.89 -10.79 5.95
N ARG A 43 -14.32 -9.98 6.92
CA ARG A 43 -13.44 -9.12 7.71
C ARG A 43 -13.02 -9.87 8.96
N GLU A 44 -11.72 -10.05 9.15
CA GLU A 44 -11.18 -10.95 10.16
C GLU A 44 -10.34 -10.18 11.17
N MET A 45 -10.58 -10.42 12.46
CA MET A 45 -9.86 -9.76 13.56
C MET A 45 -8.86 -10.67 14.26
N GLU A 46 -8.95 -11.98 14.02
CA GLU A 46 -8.07 -12.95 14.63
C GLU A 46 -6.69 -12.90 13.98
N ARG A 47 -5.66 -12.66 14.80
CA ARG A 47 -4.27 -12.77 14.36
C ARG A 47 -3.87 -14.23 14.36
N ARG A 48 -3.31 -14.72 13.25
CA ARG A 48 -2.84 -16.10 13.14
C ARG A 48 -1.64 -16.22 12.19
N ARG A 49 -1.04 -17.41 12.15
CA ARG A 49 -0.10 -17.77 11.10
C ARG A 49 -0.85 -18.06 9.81
N PHE A 50 -0.39 -17.48 8.71
CA PHE A 50 -0.96 -17.73 7.38
C PHE A 50 -0.06 -18.56 6.48
N PHE A 51 1.25 -18.34 6.59
CA PHE A 51 2.28 -18.99 5.79
C PHE A 51 3.45 -19.34 6.71
N ASP A 52 4.39 -20.13 6.20
CA ASP A 52 5.66 -20.35 6.90
C ASP A 52 6.50 -19.05 6.85
N PRO A 53 6.82 -18.42 8.00
CA PRO A 53 7.63 -17.21 8.02
C PRO A 53 9.03 -17.42 7.42
N ASP A 54 9.61 -18.61 7.56
CA ASP A 54 10.95 -18.89 7.04
C ASP A 54 10.93 -18.98 5.50
N GLU A 55 9.83 -19.45 4.88
CA GLU A 55 9.63 -19.43 3.42
C GLU A 55 9.62 -17.99 2.90
N ILE A 56 8.81 -17.12 3.51
CA ILE A 56 8.71 -15.71 3.10
C ILE A 56 10.07 -15.01 3.25
N VAL A 57 10.75 -15.20 4.38
CA VAL A 57 12.05 -14.58 4.62
C VAL A 57 13.09 -15.09 3.63
N ALA A 58 13.09 -16.38 3.28
CA ALA A 58 13.97 -16.92 2.26
C ALA A 58 13.75 -16.24 0.90
N GLU A 59 12.50 -16.09 0.46
CA GLU A 59 12.17 -15.39 -0.79
C GLU A 59 12.64 -13.93 -0.78
N VAL A 60 12.45 -13.22 0.34
CA VAL A 60 12.91 -11.83 0.48
C VAL A 60 14.43 -11.75 0.33
N LEU A 61 15.17 -12.63 0.99
CA LEU A 61 16.63 -12.62 0.95
C LEU A 61 17.17 -13.02 -0.42
N GLU A 62 16.51 -13.95 -1.10
CA GLU A 62 16.84 -14.30 -2.48
C GLU A 62 16.66 -13.09 -3.41
N ALA A 63 15.52 -12.40 -3.33
CA ALA A 63 15.26 -11.20 -4.12
C ALA A 63 16.29 -10.08 -3.85
N VAL A 64 16.66 -9.86 -2.58
CA VAL A 64 17.68 -8.86 -2.20
C VAL A 64 19.07 -9.22 -2.73
N ARG A 65 19.44 -10.51 -2.79
CA ARG A 65 20.71 -10.94 -3.39
C ARG A 65 20.70 -10.82 -4.90
N GLY A 66 19.55 -11.04 -5.53
CA GLY A 66 19.38 -11.00 -6.99
C GLY A 66 19.51 -9.59 -7.59
N THR A 67 19.28 -8.53 -6.82
CA THR A 67 19.40 -7.17 -7.35
C THR A 67 19.77 -6.12 -6.29
N LYS A 68 20.61 -5.16 -6.68
CA LYS A 68 20.92 -3.99 -5.85
C LYS A 68 19.85 -2.89 -5.91
N ARG A 69 18.85 -3.03 -6.80
CA ARG A 69 17.83 -2.02 -7.08
C ARG A 69 16.83 -1.79 -5.95
N ILE A 70 16.80 -2.64 -4.93
CA ILE A 70 15.84 -2.53 -3.82
C ILE A 70 16.29 -1.43 -2.85
N ASP A 71 15.51 -0.36 -2.74
CA ASP A 71 15.70 0.72 -1.77
C ASP A 71 15.09 0.34 -0.41
N VAL A 72 13.91 -0.29 -0.42
CA VAL A 72 13.11 -0.63 0.78
C VAL A 72 12.45 -1.99 0.63
N ILE A 73 12.38 -2.77 1.70
CA ILE A 73 11.56 -4.00 1.80
C ILE A 73 10.29 -3.64 2.56
N THR A 74 9.13 -3.83 1.95
CA THR A 74 7.86 -3.35 2.49
C THR A 74 6.89 -4.50 2.72
N PHE A 75 6.64 -4.82 3.98
CA PHE A 75 5.54 -5.70 4.38
C PHE A 75 4.23 -4.96 4.13
N SER A 76 3.50 -5.40 3.11
CA SER A 76 2.33 -4.72 2.56
C SER A 76 1.51 -5.72 1.74
N GLY A 77 0.62 -5.22 0.89
CA GLY A 77 0.15 -5.99 -0.25
C GLY A 77 -1.28 -6.48 -0.08
N SER A 78 -1.47 -7.78 -0.23
CA SER A 78 -2.73 -8.39 -0.63
C SER A 78 -3.79 -8.46 0.48
N GLY A 79 -3.51 -7.96 1.67
CA GLY A 79 -4.39 -7.93 2.84
C GLY A 79 -3.86 -6.99 3.93
N GLU A 80 -4.34 -7.13 5.17
CA GLU A 80 -3.82 -6.35 6.31
C GLU A 80 -2.64 -7.09 6.99
N PRO A 81 -1.39 -6.61 6.87
CA PRO A 81 -0.21 -7.33 7.36
C PRO A 81 -0.23 -7.62 8.86
N THR A 82 -0.83 -6.74 9.67
CA THR A 82 -0.83 -6.89 11.14
C THR A 82 -1.69 -8.05 11.63
N LEU A 83 -2.54 -8.63 10.78
CA LEU A 83 -3.24 -9.89 11.07
C LEU A 83 -2.30 -11.09 11.10
N ASN A 84 -1.12 -11.04 10.46
CA ASN A 84 -0.15 -12.11 10.60
C ASN A 84 0.56 -12.01 11.95
N GLN A 85 0.43 -13.06 12.78
CA GLN A 85 1.06 -13.12 14.10
C GLN A 85 2.60 -13.23 14.03
N ASP A 86 3.14 -13.73 12.91
CA ASP A 86 4.58 -13.88 12.69
C ASP A 86 5.22 -12.63 12.05
N LEU A 87 4.48 -11.52 11.88
CA LEU A 87 4.98 -10.29 11.25
C LEU A 87 6.26 -9.77 11.92
N GLY A 88 6.26 -9.65 13.25
CA GLY A 88 7.43 -9.17 13.99
C GLY A 88 8.63 -10.12 13.88
N LEU A 89 8.39 -11.43 13.80
CA LEU A 89 9.43 -12.43 13.57
C LEU A 89 10.09 -12.21 12.21
N MET A 90 9.30 -12.10 11.14
CA MET A 90 9.79 -11.90 9.78
C MET A 90 10.59 -10.61 9.66
N ILE A 91 10.10 -9.49 10.21
CA ILE A 91 10.81 -8.20 10.20
C ILE A 91 12.19 -8.34 10.87
N ARG A 92 12.26 -8.95 12.05
CA ARG A 92 13.53 -9.17 12.77
C ARG A 92 14.48 -10.07 11.98
N GLN A 93 13.97 -11.16 11.40
CA GLN A 93 14.80 -12.07 10.62
C GLN A 93 15.35 -11.42 9.36
N VAL A 94 14.55 -10.62 8.63
CA VAL A 94 15.01 -9.83 7.48
C VAL A 94 16.10 -8.85 7.92
N LYS A 95 15.83 -8.00 8.91
CA LYS A 95 16.79 -6.99 9.39
C LYS A 95 18.10 -7.59 9.91
N SER A 96 18.07 -8.81 10.44
CA SER A 96 19.30 -9.50 10.87
C SER A 96 20.23 -9.93 9.72
N LYS A 97 19.75 -9.92 8.48
CA LYS A 97 20.42 -10.51 7.31
C LYS A 97 20.59 -9.54 6.14
N THR A 98 20.10 -8.32 6.26
CA THR A 98 20.17 -7.28 5.22
C THR A 98 20.29 -5.89 5.85
N ASP A 99 20.94 -4.97 5.15
CA ASP A 99 21.07 -3.55 5.50
C ASP A 99 19.94 -2.68 4.93
N LYS A 100 19.01 -3.28 4.16
CA LYS A 100 17.86 -2.59 3.58
C LYS A 100 16.90 -2.10 4.66
N THR A 101 16.38 -0.90 4.46
CA THR A 101 15.26 -0.34 5.21
C THR A 101 14.05 -1.25 5.12
N VAL A 102 13.42 -1.55 6.26
CA VAL A 102 12.17 -2.31 6.31
C VAL A 102 11.00 -1.40 6.67
N ALA A 103 9.95 -1.44 5.84
CA ALA A 103 8.73 -0.68 6.04
C ALA A 103 7.52 -1.60 6.25
N VAL A 104 6.50 -1.09 6.96
CA VAL A 104 5.20 -1.76 7.12
C VAL A 104 4.10 -0.78 6.70
N ILE A 105 3.27 -1.18 5.74
CA ILE A 105 2.03 -0.47 5.42
C ILE A 105 0.88 -1.17 6.15
N THR A 106 0.04 -0.42 6.86
CA THR A 106 -1.07 -0.97 7.64
C THR A 106 -2.27 -0.03 7.62
N ASN A 107 -3.49 -0.57 7.65
CA ASN A 107 -4.70 0.21 7.80
C ASN A 107 -4.92 0.77 9.22
N GLY A 108 -4.02 0.42 10.16
CA GLY A 108 -3.96 1.00 11.52
C GLY A 108 -4.96 0.43 12.53
N SER A 109 -5.95 -0.35 12.08
CA SER A 109 -7.05 -0.89 12.88
C SER A 109 -6.62 -1.66 14.15
N LEU A 110 -5.50 -2.39 14.08
CA LEU A 110 -5.02 -3.24 15.17
C LEU A 110 -3.95 -2.57 16.04
N LEU A 111 -3.57 -1.31 15.76
CA LEU A 111 -2.52 -0.61 16.50
C LEU A 111 -2.91 -0.27 17.95
N SER A 112 -4.19 -0.38 18.32
CA SER A 112 -4.63 -0.28 19.72
C SER A 112 -4.09 -1.43 20.59
N ARG A 113 -3.74 -2.57 19.97
CA ARG A 113 -3.24 -3.74 20.68
C ARG A 113 -1.71 -3.65 20.93
N PRO A 114 -1.25 -3.83 22.18
CA PRO A 114 0.19 -3.76 22.50
C PRO A 114 1.04 -4.83 21.80
N ASP A 115 0.51 -6.03 21.59
CA ASP A 115 1.21 -7.11 20.88
C ASP A 115 1.50 -6.74 19.41
N VAL A 116 0.54 -6.08 18.75
CA VAL A 116 0.71 -5.61 17.37
C VAL A 116 1.75 -4.50 17.30
N ARG A 117 1.72 -3.55 18.24
CA ARG A 117 2.74 -2.49 18.32
C ARG A 117 4.13 -3.05 18.55
N ALA A 118 4.26 -4.06 19.41
CA ALA A 118 5.52 -4.77 19.61
C ALA A 118 6.02 -5.45 18.33
N ASP A 119 5.13 -6.03 17.53
CA ASP A 119 5.50 -6.71 16.27
C ASP A 119 5.93 -5.75 15.16
N VAL A 120 5.33 -4.57 15.05
CA VAL A 120 5.76 -3.56 14.05
C VAL A 120 6.97 -2.76 14.52
N SER A 121 7.25 -2.70 15.82
CA SER A 121 8.35 -1.92 16.42
C SER A 121 9.75 -2.11 15.81
N PRO A 122 10.14 -3.29 15.28
CA PRO A 122 11.46 -3.46 14.69
C PRO A 122 11.60 -2.83 13.30
N ALA A 123 10.50 -2.42 12.65
CA ALA A 123 10.54 -1.77 11.34
C ALA A 123 11.21 -0.39 11.42
N ASP A 124 11.75 0.08 10.29
CA ASP A 124 12.37 1.40 10.17
C ASP A 124 11.33 2.47 9.84
N ILE A 125 10.30 2.11 9.05
CA ILE A 125 9.21 3.00 8.64
C ILE A 125 7.87 2.32 8.85
N LEU A 126 6.94 3.00 9.53
CA LEU A 126 5.55 2.59 9.64
C LEU A 126 4.69 3.55 8.83
N LEU A 127 3.84 3.01 7.97
CA LEU A 127 2.90 3.76 7.15
C LEU A 127 1.46 3.36 7.50
N PRO A 128 0.90 3.89 8.60
CA PRO A 128 -0.49 3.63 8.96
C PRO A 128 -1.44 4.55 8.17
N SER A 129 -2.69 4.11 7.96
CA SER A 129 -3.74 4.94 7.33
C SER A 129 -4.72 5.52 8.37
N LEU A 130 -5.14 6.77 8.16
CA LEU A 130 -6.21 7.47 8.89
C LEU A 130 -7.12 8.17 7.87
N ASP A 131 -8.02 7.41 7.24
CA ASP A 131 -8.85 7.96 6.16
C ASP A 131 -10.05 8.76 6.68
N ALA A 132 -10.53 8.46 7.88
CA ALA A 132 -11.68 9.11 8.50
C ALA A 132 -11.59 9.08 10.02
N VAL A 133 -12.18 10.10 10.64
CA VAL A 133 -12.36 10.29 12.09
C VAL A 133 -13.82 10.12 12.49
N SER A 134 -14.77 10.61 11.68
CA SER A 134 -16.19 10.36 11.97
C SER A 134 -16.58 8.92 11.64
N GLU A 135 -17.49 8.35 12.45
CA GLU A 135 -18.03 7.00 12.20
C GLU A 135 -18.69 6.90 10.82
N GLN A 136 -19.40 7.94 10.39
CA GLN A 136 -20.05 7.98 9.09
C GLN A 136 -19.05 7.87 7.94
N ALA A 137 -17.99 8.70 7.93
CA ALA A 137 -16.98 8.64 6.87
C ALA A 137 -16.16 7.33 6.93
N PHE A 138 -15.88 6.84 8.14
CA PHE A 138 -15.15 5.60 8.36
C PHE A 138 -15.90 4.37 7.85
N GLU A 139 -17.20 4.26 8.13
CA GLU A 139 -18.06 3.20 7.58
C GLU A 139 -18.25 3.35 6.06
N LEU A 140 -18.38 4.57 5.56
CA LEU A 140 -18.57 4.82 4.13
C LEU A 140 -17.35 4.40 3.30
N ILE A 141 -16.14 4.69 3.80
CA ILE A 141 -14.89 4.51 3.06
C ILE A 141 -14.24 3.17 3.39
N ASN A 142 -13.95 2.91 4.67
CA ASN A 142 -13.14 1.77 5.09
C ASN A 142 -13.98 0.50 5.29
N ARG A 143 -15.28 0.66 5.59
CA ARG A 143 -16.22 -0.45 5.88
C ARG A 143 -15.56 -1.46 6.83
N PRO A 144 -15.19 -1.03 8.04
CA PRO A 144 -14.40 -1.83 8.96
C PRO A 144 -15.13 -3.09 9.44
N HIS A 145 -14.40 -3.98 10.11
CA HIS A 145 -15.03 -5.01 10.92
C HIS A 145 -15.88 -4.34 12.01
N PRO A 146 -17.09 -4.84 12.35
CA PRO A 146 -17.99 -4.18 13.31
C PRO A 146 -17.41 -3.92 14.71
N SER A 147 -16.32 -4.58 15.07
CA SER A 147 -15.62 -4.39 16.34
C SER A 147 -14.50 -3.33 16.29
N VAL A 148 -14.29 -2.68 15.14
CA VAL A 148 -13.25 -1.65 14.97
C VAL A 148 -13.95 -0.31 14.82
N THR A 149 -13.66 0.59 15.74
CA THR A 149 -14.16 1.97 15.71
C THR A 149 -13.06 2.95 15.29
N PRO A 150 -13.40 4.12 14.74
CA PRO A 150 -12.39 5.14 14.46
C PRO A 150 -11.67 5.59 15.74
N GLN A 151 -12.34 5.59 16.90
CA GLN A 151 -11.75 5.94 18.19
C GLN A 151 -10.67 4.95 18.62
N ASP A 152 -10.88 3.64 18.42
CA ASP A 152 -9.87 2.62 18.70
C ASP A 152 -8.62 2.81 17.82
N MET A 153 -8.84 3.09 16.53
CA MET A 153 -7.76 3.34 15.58
C MET A 153 -6.96 4.59 15.96
N ILE A 154 -7.64 5.69 16.32
CA ILE A 154 -6.99 6.93 16.79
C ILE A 154 -6.22 6.69 18.09
N ALA A 155 -6.74 5.91 19.02
CA ALA A 155 -6.04 5.55 20.26
C ALA A 155 -4.77 4.71 19.97
N GLY A 156 -4.86 3.78 19.02
CA GLY A 156 -3.72 3.02 18.52
C GLY A 156 -2.66 3.91 17.87
N LEU A 157 -3.07 4.85 17.02
CA LEU A 157 -2.17 5.83 16.38
C LEU A 157 -1.47 6.71 17.41
N LYS A 158 -2.18 7.18 18.43
CA LYS A 158 -1.58 7.96 19.53
C LYS A 158 -0.50 7.14 20.24
N SER A 159 -0.82 5.90 20.62
CA SER A 159 0.10 5.01 21.33
C SER A 159 1.35 4.72 20.48
N VAL A 160 1.18 4.32 19.22
CA VAL A 160 2.33 4.02 18.34
C VAL A 160 3.17 5.27 18.06
N SER A 161 2.57 6.45 17.96
CA SER A 161 3.30 7.71 17.75
C SER A 161 4.23 8.11 18.91
N GLN A 162 3.99 7.55 20.11
CA GLN A 162 4.84 7.76 21.29
C GLN A 162 5.86 6.63 21.47
N GLU A 163 5.48 5.40 21.12
CA GLU A 163 6.27 4.20 21.35
C GLU A 163 7.28 3.91 20.23
N PHE A 164 6.88 4.08 18.97
CA PHE A 164 7.66 3.70 17.79
C PHE A 164 8.90 4.59 17.63
N LYS A 165 10.06 3.96 17.39
CA LYS A 165 11.36 4.67 17.30
C LYS A 165 11.80 4.96 15.87
N GLY A 166 11.17 4.31 14.89
CA GLY A 166 11.38 4.57 13.47
C GLY A 166 10.63 5.81 13.00
N LYS A 167 10.39 5.88 11.69
CA LYS A 167 9.65 6.96 11.04
C LYS A 167 8.18 6.61 10.84
N ILE A 168 7.28 7.51 11.19
CA ILE A 168 5.84 7.34 10.94
C ILE A 168 5.42 8.27 9.80
N TRP A 169 5.00 7.68 8.69
CA TRP A 169 4.44 8.40 7.55
C TRP A 169 2.96 8.05 7.44
N LEU A 170 2.13 8.86 8.09
CA LEU A 170 0.68 8.65 8.13
C LEU A 170 0.08 8.90 6.75
N GLU A 171 -0.69 7.97 6.21
CA GLU A 171 -1.44 8.16 4.98
C GLU A 171 -2.88 8.61 5.28
N ILE A 172 -3.39 9.53 4.46
CA ILE A 172 -4.82 9.85 4.40
C ILE A 172 -5.27 9.69 2.95
N MET A 173 -6.13 8.71 2.67
CA MET A 173 -6.74 8.51 1.36
C MET A 173 -8.04 9.30 1.25
N PHE A 174 -8.06 10.35 0.43
CA PHE A 174 -9.27 11.10 0.14
C PHE A 174 -10.07 10.48 -1.02
N VAL A 175 -11.36 10.26 -0.78
CA VAL A 175 -12.35 9.80 -1.75
C VAL A 175 -13.41 10.88 -1.90
N LYS A 176 -13.66 11.29 -3.15
CA LYS A 176 -14.51 12.45 -3.45
C LYS A 176 -15.94 12.24 -2.95
N GLY A 177 -16.46 13.21 -2.21
CA GLY A 177 -17.79 13.18 -1.62
C GLY A 177 -17.96 12.26 -0.42
N MET A 178 -16.88 11.71 0.14
CA MET A 178 -16.94 10.77 1.28
C MET A 178 -16.24 11.30 2.54
N ASN A 179 -14.99 11.75 2.43
CA ASN A 179 -14.20 12.31 3.54
C ASN A 179 -13.57 13.68 3.20
N ASP A 180 -14.04 14.34 2.15
CA ASP A 180 -13.52 15.64 1.70
C ASP A 180 -14.33 16.84 2.22
N SER A 181 -15.27 16.63 3.15
CA SER A 181 -16.06 17.71 3.75
C SER A 181 -15.23 18.59 4.70
N PRO A 182 -15.55 19.90 4.85
CA PRO A 182 -14.89 20.76 5.81
C PRO A 182 -14.99 20.26 7.27
N GLU A 183 -16.10 19.62 7.63
CA GLU A 183 -16.31 19.04 8.96
C GLU A 183 -15.34 17.90 9.24
N GLU A 184 -15.18 16.97 8.28
CA GLU A 184 -14.26 15.85 8.40
C GLU A 184 -12.81 16.34 8.42
N GLN A 185 -12.47 17.34 7.59
CA GLN A 185 -11.15 17.98 7.61
C GLN A 185 -10.82 18.61 8.97
N ALA A 186 -11.80 19.24 9.63
CA ALA A 186 -11.61 19.82 10.96
C ALA A 186 -11.33 18.73 12.01
N LEU A 187 -12.02 17.59 11.94
CA LEU A 187 -11.78 16.43 12.80
C LEU A 187 -10.39 15.82 12.57
N LEU A 188 -10.02 15.60 11.30
CA LEU A 188 -8.69 15.14 10.93
C LEU A 188 -7.61 16.08 11.47
N ARG A 189 -7.75 17.39 11.26
CA ARG A 189 -6.81 18.39 11.79
C ARG A 189 -6.66 18.31 13.31
N ALA A 190 -7.77 18.15 14.04
CA ALA A 190 -7.77 18.01 15.50
C ALA A 190 -7.03 16.74 15.95
N VAL A 191 -7.20 15.62 15.26
CA VAL A 191 -6.49 14.36 15.54
C VAL A 191 -5.01 14.49 15.20
N LEU A 192 -4.66 15.02 14.02
CA LEU A 192 -3.27 15.23 13.59
C LEU A 192 -2.48 16.10 14.57
N GLY A 193 -3.11 17.09 15.19
CA GLY A 193 -2.50 17.93 16.24
C GLY A 193 -2.11 17.15 17.50
N GLN A 194 -2.63 15.95 17.70
CA GLN A 194 -2.35 15.08 18.85
C GLN A 194 -1.36 13.95 18.51
N LEU A 195 -0.95 13.83 17.25
CA LEU A 195 -0.06 12.75 16.78
C LEU A 195 1.36 13.26 16.54
N SER A 196 2.33 12.49 17.03
CA SER A 196 3.76 12.70 16.77
C SER A 196 4.20 11.86 15.58
N VAL A 197 3.92 12.35 14.37
CA VAL A 197 4.31 11.69 13.10
C VAL A 197 5.29 12.56 12.31
N ASP A 198 6.20 11.92 11.57
CA ASP A 198 7.21 12.61 10.75
C ASP A 198 6.60 13.24 9.51
N ARG A 199 5.61 12.57 8.89
CA ARG A 199 4.95 13.03 7.66
C ARG A 199 3.47 12.66 7.66
N VAL A 200 2.66 13.51 7.04
CA VAL A 200 1.26 13.22 6.71
C VAL A 200 1.14 13.25 5.20
N GLN A 201 0.84 12.12 4.59
CA GLN A 201 0.87 11.91 3.15
C GLN A 201 -0.55 11.83 2.63
N LEU A 202 -0.93 12.86 1.87
CA LEU A 202 -2.26 12.95 1.30
C LEU A 202 -2.26 12.25 -0.05
N ASN A 203 -3.22 11.35 -0.21
CA ASN A 203 -3.39 10.56 -1.41
C ASN A 203 -4.86 10.62 -1.86
N THR A 204 -5.11 10.22 -3.10
CA THR A 204 -6.46 10.09 -3.62
C THR A 204 -6.54 8.96 -4.66
N VAL A 205 -7.75 8.60 -5.05
CA VAL A 205 -8.03 7.51 -5.98
C VAL A 205 -7.51 7.85 -7.38
N THR A 206 -6.25 7.53 -7.61
CA THR A 206 -5.53 7.75 -8.89
C THR A 206 -5.41 6.47 -9.71
N ARG A 207 -5.46 5.31 -9.06
CA ARG A 207 -5.46 3.99 -9.72
C ARG A 207 -6.88 3.42 -9.73
N PRO A 208 -7.25 2.59 -10.73
CA PRO A 208 -8.57 1.98 -10.80
C PRO A 208 -8.90 1.20 -9.51
N PRO A 209 -9.89 1.64 -8.72
CA PRO A 209 -10.40 0.88 -7.57
C PRO A 209 -11.30 -0.30 -8.03
N SER A 210 -11.60 -1.23 -7.13
CA SER A 210 -12.57 -2.30 -7.42
C SER A 210 -14.03 -1.86 -7.44
N GLU A 211 -14.33 -0.66 -6.93
CA GLU A 211 -15.68 -0.08 -6.90
C GLU A 211 -15.68 1.28 -7.59
N ALA A 212 -16.82 1.71 -8.14
CA ALA A 212 -16.92 2.97 -8.88
C ALA A 212 -16.87 4.21 -7.95
N VAL A 213 -15.67 4.52 -7.44
CA VAL A 213 -15.38 5.71 -6.64
C VAL A 213 -14.42 6.64 -7.35
N GLN A 214 -14.50 7.94 -7.03
CA GLN A 214 -13.72 8.99 -7.68
C GLN A 214 -12.69 9.59 -6.73
N GLY A 215 -11.53 9.92 -7.30
CA GLY A 215 -10.51 10.71 -6.62
C GLY A 215 -10.81 12.21 -6.70
N LEU A 216 -10.13 12.96 -5.85
CA LEU A 216 -10.10 14.41 -5.90
C LEU A 216 -9.14 14.88 -7.00
N GLY A 217 -9.42 16.04 -7.58
CA GLY A 217 -8.47 16.73 -8.44
C GLY A 217 -7.26 17.26 -7.66
N ALA A 218 -6.14 17.48 -8.35
CA ALA A 218 -4.91 17.96 -7.73
C ALA A 218 -5.09 19.28 -6.95
N SER A 219 -5.90 20.21 -7.47
CA SER A 219 -6.21 21.48 -6.80
C SER A 219 -7.14 21.34 -5.60
N GLU A 220 -8.02 20.33 -5.58
CA GLU A 220 -8.85 19.99 -4.42
C GLU A 220 -7.96 19.42 -3.31
N LEU A 221 -7.11 18.45 -3.64
CA LEU A 221 -6.21 17.80 -2.68
C LEU A 221 -5.17 18.78 -2.11
N ALA A 222 -4.63 19.69 -2.92
CA ALA A 222 -3.71 20.73 -2.46
C ALA A 222 -4.36 21.70 -1.46
N ARG A 223 -5.63 22.08 -1.69
CA ARG A 223 -6.40 22.93 -0.76
C ARG A 223 -6.63 22.24 0.57
N ILE A 224 -6.93 20.94 0.56
CA ILE A 224 -7.06 20.13 1.78
C ILE A 224 -5.71 20.02 2.50
N GLY A 225 -4.61 19.79 1.76
CA GLY A 225 -3.27 19.79 2.35
C GLY A 225 -2.94 21.07 3.11
N ALA A 226 -3.27 22.22 2.52
CA ALA A 226 -3.10 23.51 3.17
C ALA A 226 -3.98 23.69 4.43
N SER A 227 -5.16 23.07 4.49
CA SER A 227 -6.08 23.18 5.65
C SER A 227 -5.67 22.28 6.82
N LEU A 228 -5.09 21.10 6.56
CA LEU A 228 -4.70 20.13 7.58
C LEU A 228 -3.39 20.47 8.30
N GLY A 229 -2.47 21.17 7.64
CA GLY A 229 -1.28 21.77 8.26
C GLY A 229 0.04 21.43 7.55
N GLU A 230 1.13 22.07 7.99
CA GLU A 230 2.43 22.10 7.29
C GLU A 230 3.13 20.74 7.15
N ARG A 231 2.77 19.74 7.96
CA ARG A 231 3.30 18.38 7.84
C ARG A 231 2.68 17.57 6.69
N CYS A 232 1.66 18.13 6.02
CA CYS A 232 0.94 17.47 4.95
C CYS A 232 1.66 17.64 3.60
N GLU A 233 1.99 16.52 2.96
CA GLU A 233 2.54 16.48 1.61
C GLU A 233 1.59 15.73 0.68
N VAL A 234 1.35 16.27 -0.51
CA VAL A 234 0.58 15.59 -1.55
C VAL A 234 1.52 14.65 -2.32
N ILE A 235 1.19 13.36 -2.35
CA ILE A 235 2.04 12.36 -3.02
C ILE A 235 1.60 12.18 -4.48
N CYS A 236 2.29 12.85 -5.40
CA CYS A 236 2.10 12.71 -6.85
C CYS A 236 3.36 12.15 -7.53
N GLY A 237 3.26 10.98 -8.18
CA GLY A 237 4.31 10.47 -9.09
C GLY A 237 5.58 9.87 -8.44
N PHE A 238 6.45 9.30 -9.29
CA PHE A 238 7.77 8.75 -8.92
C PHE A 238 8.76 8.88 -10.09
N ASP A 239 9.95 9.43 -9.88
CA ASP A 239 10.82 9.86 -11.01
C ASP A 239 12.06 8.99 -11.29
N LYS A 240 12.31 7.89 -10.57
CA LYS A 240 13.46 7.01 -10.88
C LYS A 240 13.11 5.96 -11.95
N ARG A 241 14.07 5.67 -12.83
CA ARG A 241 14.00 4.61 -13.87
C ARG A 241 15.00 3.49 -13.57
N ALA A 242 14.58 2.26 -13.82
CA ALA A 242 15.41 1.06 -13.74
C ALA A 242 16.37 0.87 -14.91
N GLU A 243 17.42 0.08 -14.69
CA GLU A 243 18.17 -0.57 -15.76
C GLU A 243 17.30 -1.58 -16.52
N ALA A 244 17.60 -1.78 -17.80
CA ALA A 244 16.82 -2.63 -18.69
C ALA A 244 16.85 -4.11 -18.26
N LEU A 245 15.67 -4.72 -18.14
CA LEU A 245 15.49 -6.16 -17.90
C LEU A 245 15.62 -6.96 -19.20
N GLY A 246 15.99 -8.23 -19.09
CA GLY A 246 15.93 -9.19 -20.19
C GLY A 246 14.49 -9.45 -20.66
N ALA A 247 14.34 -9.93 -21.90
CA ALA A 247 13.01 -10.10 -22.51
C ALA A 247 12.13 -11.15 -21.80
N GLU A 248 12.72 -12.23 -21.29
CA GLU A 248 12.00 -13.33 -20.59
C GLU A 248 11.59 -12.92 -19.16
N GLU A 249 12.45 -12.20 -18.43
CA GLU A 249 12.18 -11.72 -17.07
C GLU A 249 11.07 -10.64 -17.02
N TRP A 250 10.83 -9.95 -18.15
CA TRP A 250 9.85 -8.87 -18.24
C TRP A 250 8.42 -9.35 -17.95
N VAL A 251 7.99 -10.46 -18.57
CA VAL A 251 6.59 -10.92 -18.49
C VAL A 251 6.26 -11.31 -17.06
N GLU A 252 7.11 -12.14 -16.44
CA GLU A 252 6.91 -12.61 -15.08
C GLU A 252 6.92 -11.44 -14.08
N CYS A 253 7.87 -10.51 -14.22
CA CYS A 253 7.97 -9.33 -13.35
C CYS A 253 6.72 -8.44 -13.43
N VAL A 254 6.25 -8.15 -14.65
CA VAL A 254 5.07 -7.29 -14.86
C VAL A 254 3.80 -7.96 -14.35
N LEU A 255 3.58 -9.25 -14.64
CA LEU A 255 2.39 -9.97 -14.20
C LEU A 255 2.34 -10.13 -12.68
N ALA A 256 3.45 -10.45 -12.03
CA ALA A 256 3.51 -10.55 -10.57
C ALA A 256 3.10 -9.26 -9.86
N ILE A 257 3.38 -8.10 -10.48
CA ILE A 257 2.95 -6.79 -9.96
C ILE A 257 1.48 -6.52 -10.32
N LEU A 258 1.05 -6.83 -11.54
CA LEU A 258 -0.33 -6.64 -12.00
C LEU A 258 -1.36 -7.44 -11.19
N ASP A 259 -0.97 -8.58 -10.60
CA ASP A 259 -1.83 -9.34 -9.68
C ASP A 259 -2.20 -8.55 -8.40
N ARG A 260 -1.45 -7.49 -8.08
CA ARG A 260 -1.54 -6.73 -6.82
C ARG A 260 -1.79 -5.24 -7.01
N ARG A 261 -1.39 -4.67 -8.15
CA ARG A 261 -1.59 -3.25 -8.47
C ARG A 261 -1.65 -3.02 -9.97
N SER A 262 -2.46 -2.06 -10.38
CA SER A 262 -2.46 -1.61 -11.77
C SER A 262 -1.12 -0.95 -12.14
N LEU A 263 -0.79 -0.91 -13.43
CA LEU A 263 0.41 -0.22 -13.95
C LEU A 263 0.05 0.63 -15.17
N THR A 264 0.68 1.80 -15.30
CA THR A 264 0.69 2.55 -16.56
C THR A 264 1.84 2.07 -17.45
N VAL A 265 1.88 2.51 -18.71
CA VAL A 265 3.06 2.27 -19.58
C VAL A 265 4.32 2.86 -18.95
N ASP A 266 4.24 4.05 -18.36
CA ASP A 266 5.37 4.69 -17.68
C ASP A 266 5.84 3.90 -16.45
N ASP A 267 4.92 3.31 -15.69
CA ASP A 267 5.28 2.40 -14.59
C ASP A 267 6.07 1.20 -15.13
N VAL A 268 5.66 0.61 -16.26
CA VAL A 268 6.36 -0.53 -16.90
C VAL A 268 7.72 -0.11 -17.44
N VAL A 269 7.85 1.04 -18.08
CA VAL A 269 9.13 1.60 -18.54
C VAL A 269 10.07 1.82 -17.36
N ARG A 270 9.57 2.39 -16.25
CA ARG A 270 10.35 2.62 -15.03
C ARG A 270 10.76 1.31 -14.35
N LEU A 271 9.90 0.30 -14.39
CA LEU A 271 10.15 -1.02 -13.79
C LEU A 271 11.21 -1.81 -14.56
N THR A 272 11.08 -1.81 -15.87
CA THR A 272 11.77 -2.77 -16.75
C THR A 272 12.87 -2.15 -17.57
N GLY A 273 12.99 -0.82 -17.58
CA GLY A 273 14.02 -0.09 -18.30
C GLY A 273 13.89 -0.10 -19.83
N ILE A 274 12.95 -0.86 -20.40
CA ILE A 274 12.71 -0.90 -21.86
C ILE A 274 12.14 0.42 -22.38
N THR A 275 12.05 0.57 -23.70
CA THR A 275 11.50 1.79 -24.32
C THR A 275 9.97 1.86 -24.18
N TRP A 276 9.40 3.06 -24.27
CA TRP A 276 7.95 3.26 -24.17
C TRP A 276 7.18 2.53 -25.29
N GLU A 277 7.68 2.57 -26.52
CA GLU A 277 7.08 1.85 -27.65
C GLU A 277 7.13 0.33 -27.45
N GLU A 278 8.24 -0.18 -26.94
CA GLU A 278 8.38 -1.61 -26.65
C GLU A 278 7.46 -2.05 -25.52
N ALA A 279 7.36 -1.27 -24.43
CA ALA A 279 6.43 -1.55 -23.34
C ALA A 279 4.98 -1.60 -23.83
N LYS A 280 4.58 -0.62 -24.65
CA LYS A 280 3.24 -0.56 -25.23
C LYS A 280 2.94 -1.74 -26.14
N GLU A 281 3.88 -2.12 -27.00
CA GLU A 281 3.72 -3.26 -27.90
C GLU A 281 3.57 -4.58 -27.13
N ARG A 282 4.39 -4.80 -26.09
CA ARG A 282 4.30 -6.01 -25.26
C ARG A 282 3.01 -6.05 -24.44
N LEU A 283 2.57 -4.92 -23.87
CA LEU A 283 1.30 -4.82 -23.15
C LEU A 283 0.10 -5.10 -24.07
N LYS A 284 0.12 -4.61 -25.31
CA LYS A 284 -0.92 -4.94 -26.31
C LYS A 284 -1.02 -6.44 -26.60
N ARG A 285 0.11 -7.16 -26.64
CA ARG A 285 0.10 -8.62 -26.83
C ARG A 285 -0.56 -9.32 -25.64
N LEU A 286 -0.19 -8.95 -24.42
CA LEU A 286 -0.83 -9.49 -23.22
C LEU A 286 -2.34 -9.18 -23.16
N GLU A 287 -2.76 -8.01 -23.65
CA GLU A 287 -4.17 -7.65 -23.75
C GLU A 287 -4.90 -8.46 -24.83
N ALA A 288 -4.26 -8.69 -25.99
CA ALA A 288 -4.78 -9.54 -27.05
C ALA A 288 -4.90 -11.02 -26.64
N ASP A 289 -3.98 -11.49 -25.78
CA ASP A 289 -3.99 -12.82 -25.18
C ASP A 289 -4.98 -12.92 -23.98
N GLU A 290 -5.76 -11.87 -23.71
CA GLU A 290 -6.71 -11.76 -22.60
C GLU A 290 -6.10 -11.95 -21.19
N VAL A 291 -4.78 -11.80 -21.07
CA VAL A 291 -4.04 -11.92 -19.80
C VAL A 291 -4.26 -10.68 -18.94
N ILE A 292 -4.40 -9.52 -19.57
CA ILE A 292 -4.61 -8.21 -18.93
C ILE A 292 -5.71 -7.45 -19.67
N GLN A 293 -6.21 -6.38 -19.06
CA GLN A 293 -7.14 -5.44 -19.68
C GLN A 293 -6.73 -4.01 -19.35
N SER A 294 -7.02 -3.06 -20.25
CA SER A 294 -6.82 -1.64 -20.01
C SER A 294 -8.05 -0.93 -19.44
N VAL A 295 -7.82 -0.04 -18.49
CA VAL A 295 -8.85 0.76 -17.79
C VAL A 295 -8.39 2.20 -17.74
N ARG A 296 -9.24 3.13 -18.19
CA ARG A 296 -8.97 4.57 -18.05
C ARG A 296 -9.43 5.06 -16.68
N GLN A 297 -8.54 5.75 -15.97
CA GLN A 297 -8.84 6.38 -14.68
C GLN A 297 -8.25 7.79 -14.69
N ILE A 298 -9.10 8.80 -14.49
CA ILE A 298 -8.74 10.22 -14.65
C ILE A 298 -8.14 10.44 -16.07
N ASP A 299 -6.87 10.83 -16.18
CA ASP A 299 -6.19 11.16 -17.44
C ASP A 299 -5.27 10.02 -17.92
N ASP A 300 -5.11 8.97 -17.12
CA ASP A 300 -4.14 7.90 -17.35
C ASP A 300 -4.80 6.60 -17.84
N LEU A 301 -4.06 5.85 -18.66
CA LEU A 301 -4.40 4.47 -19.05
C LEU A 301 -3.65 3.49 -18.15
N PHE A 302 -4.40 2.70 -17.40
CA PHE A 302 -3.87 1.65 -16.56
C PHE A 302 -4.11 0.28 -17.18
N TYR A 303 -3.22 -0.65 -16.91
CA TYR A 303 -3.38 -2.07 -17.17
C TYR A 303 -3.61 -2.79 -15.85
N VAL A 304 -4.56 -3.71 -15.84
CA VAL A 304 -4.89 -4.55 -14.69
C VAL A 304 -4.90 -6.02 -15.11
N ARG A 305 -4.63 -6.92 -14.16
CA ARG A 305 -4.79 -8.35 -14.39
C ARG A 305 -6.26 -8.67 -14.68
N LYS A 306 -6.52 -9.45 -15.74
CA LYS A 306 -7.86 -10.01 -15.96
C LYS A 306 -8.05 -11.13 -14.94
N ASP A 307 -9.06 -11.02 -14.09
CA ASP A 307 -9.37 -12.07 -13.12
C ASP A 307 -9.92 -13.27 -13.89
N PRO A 308 -9.32 -14.48 -13.81
CA PRO A 308 -9.83 -15.65 -14.53
C PRO A 308 -11.25 -16.07 -14.09
N THR A 309 -11.80 -15.46 -13.03
CA THR A 309 -13.17 -15.71 -12.55
C THR A 309 -14.20 -14.64 -12.93
N GLN A 310 -13.85 -13.65 -13.77
CA GLN A 310 -14.80 -12.69 -14.36
C GLN A 310 -15.10 -13.00 -15.82
#